data_AF-A0A662M6M7-F1
#
_entry.id   AF-A0A662M6M7-F1
#
_cell.length_a   1.000
_cell.length_b   1.000
_cell.length_c   1.000
_cell.angle_alpha   90.00
_cell.angle_beta   90.00
_cell.angle_gamma   90.00
#
_symmetry.space_group_name_H-M   'P 1'
#
loop_
_entity.id
_entity.type
_entity.pdbx_description
1 polymer ?
#
loop_
_entity_poly.entity_id
_entity_poly.type
_entity_poly.pdbx_seq_one_letter_code
_entity_poly.pdbx_strand_id
1 'polypeptide(L)' 'RSTDITLPSAFVLSDHVDLTQEEEKDVMKYSHEVLSLGPISLYSEHCVVIIHNELDRRSYFS' A
#
# COMPACT_ATOMS: atom_id res chain seq x y z
N ARG A 1 2.06 6.95 -11.25
CA ARG A 1 1.61 5.74 -11.98
C ARG A 1 0.16 5.51 -11.57
N SER A 2 -0.74 5.23 -12.52
CA SER A 2 -2.10 4.77 -12.18
C SER A 2 -2.05 3.27 -11.94
N THR A 3 -2.74 2.81 -10.92
CA THR A 3 -2.77 1.39 -10.54
C THR A 3 -4.19 0.99 -10.23
N ASP A 4 -4.67 -0.12 -10.77
CA ASP A 4 -6.05 -0.59 -10.58
C ASP A 4 -6.16 -1.38 -9.28
N ILE A 5 -6.90 -0.83 -8.32
CA ILE A 5 -7.15 -1.48 -7.02
C ILE A 5 -8.56 -2.06 -7.07
N THR A 6 -8.67 -3.39 -6.96
CA THR A 6 -9.96 -4.10 -6.90
C THR A 6 -10.32 -4.41 -5.45
N LEU A 7 -11.58 -4.17 -5.05
CA LEU A 7 -12.07 -4.50 -3.72
C LEU A 7 -12.73 -5.89 -3.69
N PRO A 8 -12.61 -6.65 -2.58
CA PRO A 8 -11.85 -6.30 -1.38
C PRO A 8 -10.33 -6.43 -1.59
N SER A 9 -9.56 -5.54 -0.96
CA SER A 9 -8.08 -5.52 -1.02
C SER A 9 -7.47 -5.52 0.37
N ALA A 10 -6.26 -6.10 0.50
CA ALA A 10 -5.43 -6.00 1.68
C ALA A 10 -4.11 -5.29 1.32
N PHE A 11 -3.62 -4.44 2.22
CA PHE A 11 -2.35 -3.73 2.06
C PHE A 11 -1.39 -4.15 3.16
N VAL A 12 -0.14 -4.42 2.79
CA VAL A 12 0.94 -4.70 3.73
C VAL A 12 1.79 -3.43 3.84
N LEU A 13 2.02 -3.00 5.08
CA LEU A 13 2.82 -1.82 5.41
C LEU A 13 3.89 -2.25 6.42
N SER A 14 5.13 -1.83 6.20
CA SER A 14 6.17 -1.91 7.22
C SER A 14 6.04 -0.74 8.18
N ASP A 15 6.32 -0.95 9.46
CA ASP A 15 6.29 0.12 10.46
C ASP A 15 7.58 0.96 10.40
N HIS A 16 8.20 1.32 11.52
CA HIS A 16 9.41 2.13 11.57
C HIS A 16 10.68 1.40 11.09
N VAL A 17 10.60 0.08 10.95
CA VAL A 17 11.69 -0.78 10.49
C VAL A 17 11.22 -1.42 9.19
N ASP A 18 12.07 -1.39 8.17
CA ASP A 18 11.81 -2.08 6.89
C ASP A 18 11.71 -3.59 7.12
N LEU A 19 10.90 -4.26 6.29
CA LEU A 19 10.86 -5.72 6.27
C LEU A 19 12.26 -6.27 5.98
N THR A 20 12.60 -7.36 6.66
CA THR A 20 13.78 -8.13 6.29
C THR A 20 13.60 -8.70 4.88
N GLN A 21 14.71 -9.03 4.22
CA GLN A 21 14.65 -9.65 2.88
C GLN A 21 13.84 -10.95 2.84
N GLU A 22 13.75 -11.67 3.96
CA GLU A 22 12.98 -12.91 4.07
C GLU A 22 11.47 -12.60 4.17
N GLU A 23 11.09 -11.66 5.04
CA GLU A 23 9.70 -11.20 5.16
C GLU A 23 9.19 -10.57 3.86
N GLU A 24 10.00 -9.75 3.19
CA GLU A 24 9.65 -9.17 1.89
C GLU A 24 9.40 -10.27 0.86
N LYS A 25 10.28 -11.28 0.78
CA LYS A 25 10.08 -12.44 -0.12
C LYS A 25 8.80 -13.20 0.20
N ASP A 26 8.46 -13.36 1.47
CA ASP A 26 7.26 -14.07 1.89
C ASP A 26 5.98 -13.30 1.55
N VAL A 27 5.96 -11.98 1.83
CA VAL A 27 4.86 -11.10 1.45
C VAL A 27 4.66 -11.09 -0.06
N MET A 28 5.75 -10.98 -0.82
CA MET A 28 5.71 -10.94 -2.30
C MET A 28 5.19 -12.22 -2.95
N LYS A 29 5.14 -13.36 -2.24
CA LYS A 29 4.49 -14.59 -2.74
C LYS A 29 2.97 -14.44 -2.85
N TYR A 30 2.37 -13.55 -2.04
CA TYR A 30 0.93 -13.33 -1.97
C TYR A 30 0.51 -11.96 -2.51
N SER A 31 1.43 -11.00 -2.57
CA SER A 31 1.17 -9.67 -3.11
C SER A 31 1.10 -9.66 -4.63
N HIS A 32 0.11 -8.96 -5.18
CA HIS A 32 -0.01 -8.76 -6.62
C HIS A 32 1.05 -7.79 -7.16
N GLU A 33 1.32 -6.72 -6.42
CA GLU A 33 2.26 -5.66 -6.82
C GLU A 33 2.74 -4.84 -5.62
N VAL A 34 3.76 -4.00 -5.87
CA VAL A 34 4.27 -3.02 -4.90
C VAL A 34 3.83 -1.61 -5.31
N LEU A 35 3.23 -0.88 -4.37
CA LEU A 35 2.73 0.48 -4.56
C LEU A 35 3.62 1.49 -3.82
N SER A 36 3.85 2.65 -4.45
CA SER A 36 4.48 3.80 -3.80
C SER A 36 3.45 4.89 -3.53
N LEU A 37 3.40 5.37 -2.30
CA LEU A 37 2.49 6.44 -1.87
C LEU A 37 3.08 7.85 -2.03
N GLY A 38 4.34 7.96 -2.48
CA GLY A 38 5.01 9.24 -2.66
C GLY A 38 6.54 9.13 -2.73
N PRO A 39 7.23 10.27 -2.94
CA PRO A 39 8.69 10.31 -3.07
C PRO A 39 9.45 10.30 -1.74
N ILE A 40 8.74 10.40 -0.60
CA ILE A 40 9.32 10.42 0.74
C ILE A 40 8.86 9.19 1.53
N SER A 41 9.71 8.74 2.45
CA SER A 41 9.30 7.75 3.44
C SER A 41 8.31 8.39 4.43
N LEU A 42 7.21 7.70 4.69
CA LEU A 42 6.11 8.15 5.53
C LEU A 42 5.94 7.20 6.70
N TYR A 43 5.48 7.71 7.84
CA TYR A 43 5.02 6.85 8.93
C TYR A 43 3.83 6.01 8.48
N SER A 44 3.75 4.77 8.96
CA SER A 44 2.68 3.82 8.61
C SER A 44 1.29 4.41 8.82
N GLU A 45 1.09 5.22 9.86
CA GLU A 45 -0.17 5.94 10.13
C GLU A 45 -0.58 6.87 8.98
N HIS A 46 0.37 7.60 8.40
CA HIS A 46 0.12 8.47 7.25
C HIS A 46 -0.21 7.65 6.00
N CYS A 47 0.45 6.50 5.80
CA CYS A 47 0.16 5.60 4.70
C CYS A 47 -1.30 5.12 4.73
N VAL A 48 -1.81 4.74 5.91
CA VAL A 48 -3.21 4.33 6.10
C VAL A 48 -4.17 5.44 5.67
N VAL A 49 -3.94 6.69 6.09
CA VAL A 49 -4.78 7.84 5.72
C VAL A 49 -4.77 8.07 4.21
N ILE A 50 -3.60 8.02 3.57
CA ILE A 50 -3.46 8.24 2.13
C ILE A 50 -4.17 7.15 1.33
N ILE A 51 -4.01 5.88 1.73
CA ILE A 51 -4.66 4.75 1.06
C ILE A 51 -6.19 4.91 1.13
N HIS A 52 -6.74 5.20 2.31
CA HIS A 52 -8.19 5.39 2.45
C HIS A 52 -8.68 6.58 1.64
N ASN A 53 -7.97 7.72 1.68
CA ASN A 53 -8.34 8.89 0.89
C ASN A 53 -8.37 8.60 -0.62
N GLU A 54 -7.40 7.83 -1.12
CA GLU A 54 -7.35 7.47 -2.54
C GLU A 54 -8.46 6.49 -2.93
N LEU A 55 -8.76 5.50 -2.08
CA LEU A 55 -9.89 4.59 -2.30
C LEU A 55 -11.22 5.33 -2.29
N ASP A 56 -11.43 6.23 -1.32
CA ASP A 56 -12.62 7.07 -1.25
C ASP A 56 -12.74 7.92 -2.52
N ARG A 57 -11.67 8.65 -2.89
CA ARG A 57 -11.65 9.49 -4.10
C ARG A 57 -12.03 8.72 -5.35
N ARG A 58 -11.53 7.49 -5.51
CA ARG A 58 -11.87 6.63 -6.67
C ARG A 58 -13.29 6.10 -6.61
N SER A 59 -13.78 5.80 -5.41
CA SER A 59 -15.15 5.32 -5.20
C SER A 59 -16.18 6.39 -5.49
N TYR A 60 -15.86 7.69 -5.30
CA TYR A 60 -16.76 8.80 -5.66
C TYR A 60 -16.95 9.01 -7.17
N PHE A 61 -16.08 8.46 -8.03
CA PHE A 61 -16.15 8.60 -9.48
C PHE A 61 -16.56 7.31 -10.22
N SER A 62 -16.90 6.24 -9.49
CA SER A 62 -17.44 4.98 -10.03
C SER A 62 -18.96 4.90 -9.89
#